data_AF-A0A3P8IBI8-F1
#
_entry.id   AF-A0A3P8IBI8-F1
#
_cell.length_a   1.000
_cell.length_b   1.000
_cell.length_c   1.000
_cell.angle_alpha   90.00
_cell.angle_beta   90.00
_cell.angle_gamma   90.00
#
_symmetry.space_group_name_H-M   'P 1'
#
loop_
_entity.id
_entity.type
_entity.pdbx_description
1 polymer ?
#
loop_
_entity_poly.entity_id
_entity_poly.type
_entity_poly.pdbx_seq_one_letter_code
_entity_poly.pdbx_strand_id
1 'polypeptide(L)'
;MEYSINMKYVEEVVQMMGDMPRVPSEEERRAFIFKPEDYRDAVVMPWYRNLEQPVFYYVAEILENLTPSSPFPDEEYASFNEYFIKKYNLEIFDQKQNLLDVDFTSNRLNLLLPRAGGGRRKAATPKPEDNSVLSRQRQIYVPELMDRHPISATLWNLISALPSFFYRINHLLLADELRQKTLVDALGYTKVSKP
;
A
#
# COMPACT_ATOMS: atom_id res chain seq x y z
N MET A 1 12.28 -25.73 3.00
CA MET A 1 11.25 -24.93 3.69
C MET A 1 9.93 -25.46 3.23
N GLU A 2 9.11 -25.95 4.16
CA GLU A 2 7.77 -26.46 3.88
C GLU A 2 6.80 -25.29 4.06
N TYR A 3 6.13 -24.90 2.98
CA TYR A 3 5.14 -23.82 3.04
C TYR A 3 3.78 -24.44 3.34
N SER A 4 3.16 -24.04 4.44
CA SER A 4 1.80 -24.44 4.82
C SER A 4 0.85 -23.24 4.76
N ILE A 5 -0.41 -23.51 4.43
CA ILE A 5 -1.44 -22.46 4.41
C ILE A 5 -1.81 -22.13 5.86
N ASN A 6 -1.60 -20.87 6.26
CA ASN A 6 -2.04 -20.37 7.55
C ASN A 6 -3.52 -19.94 7.47
N MET A 7 -4.43 -20.92 7.56
CA MET A 7 -5.87 -20.64 7.48
C MET A 7 -6.37 -19.78 8.63
N LYS A 8 -5.78 -19.93 9.83
CA LYS A 8 -6.11 -19.12 11.00
C LYS A 8 -5.88 -17.63 10.74
N TYR A 9 -4.76 -17.26 10.13
CA TYR A 9 -4.48 -15.87 9.76
C TYR A 9 -5.51 -15.35 8.74
N VAL A 10 -5.89 -16.16 7.75
CA VAL A 10 -6.90 -15.77 6.76
C VAL A 10 -8.25 -15.50 7.42
N GLU A 11 -8.69 -16.38 8.32
CA GLU A 11 -9.94 -16.22 9.06
C GLU A 11 -9.95 -14.95 9.92
N GLU A 12 -8.85 -14.68 10.65
CA GLU A 12 -8.70 -13.46 11.45
C GLU A 12 -8.77 -12.19 10.59
N VAL A 13 -8.08 -12.18 9.44
CA VAL A 13 -8.11 -11.05 8.51
C VAL A 13 -9.51 -10.83 7.94
N VAL A 14 -10.21 -11.91 7.53
CA VAL A 14 -11.57 -11.82 6.98
C VAL A 14 -12.56 -11.29 8.01
N GLN A 15 -12.45 -11.71 9.28
CA GLN A 15 -13.27 -11.19 10.36
C GLN A 15 -13.02 -9.69 10.59
N MET A 16 -11.75 -9.26 10.58
CA MET A 16 -11.40 -7.85 10.81
C MET A 16 -11.77 -6.93 9.64
N MET A 17 -11.78 -7.43 8.39
CA MET A 17 -12.12 -6.62 7.21
C MET A 17 -13.57 -6.14 7.17
N GLY A 18 -14.50 -6.80 7.88
CA GLY A 18 -15.91 -6.43 7.88
C GLY A 18 -16.23 -5.06 8.49
N ASP A 19 -15.39 -4.60 9.43
CA ASP A 19 -15.64 -3.42 10.27
C ASP A 19 -14.65 -2.27 10.00
N MET A 20 -14.00 -2.25 8.83
CA MET A 20 -12.98 -1.25 8.47
C MET A 20 -13.54 -0.06 7.66
N PRO A 21 -13.12 1.18 7.96
CA PRO A 21 -12.15 1.57 8.99
C PRO A 21 -12.79 1.63 10.37
N ARG A 22 -12.09 1.10 11.38
CA ARG A 22 -12.56 1.16 12.77
C ARG A 22 -12.38 2.58 13.29
N VAL A 23 -13.47 3.22 13.67
CA VAL A 23 -13.45 4.53 14.35
C VAL A 23 -13.25 4.27 15.85
N PRO A 24 -12.08 4.59 16.42
CA PRO A 24 -11.82 4.37 17.85
C PRO A 24 -12.66 5.33 18.71
N SER A 25 -13.07 4.86 19.88
CA SER A 25 -13.75 5.72 20.87
C SER A 25 -12.78 6.75 21.46
N GLU A 26 -13.29 7.83 22.05
CA GLU A 26 -12.43 8.84 22.66
C GLU A 26 -11.56 8.28 23.79
N GLU A 27 -12.08 7.32 24.57
CA GLU A 27 -11.34 6.63 25.63
C GLU A 27 -10.17 5.81 25.07
N GLU A 28 -10.39 5.08 23.96
CA GLU A 28 -9.33 4.33 23.28
C GLU A 28 -8.26 5.27 22.72
N ARG A 29 -8.67 6.42 22.18
CA ARG A 29 -7.75 7.45 21.66
C ARG A 29 -6.93 8.10 22.78
N ARG A 30 -7.53 8.34 23.95
CA ARG A 30 -6.82 8.87 25.13
C ARG A 30 -5.82 7.86 25.70
N ALA A 31 -6.12 6.57 25.59
CA ALA A 31 -5.23 5.48 26.00
C ALA A 31 -4.23 5.05 24.92
N PHE A 32 -4.20 5.74 23.77
CA PHE A 32 -3.31 5.42 22.67
C PHE A 32 -1.84 5.60 23.10
N ILE A 33 -1.03 4.57 22.82
CA ILE A 33 0.40 4.60 23.06
C ILE A 33 1.08 4.24 21.75
N PHE A 34 1.80 5.19 21.18
CA PHE A 34 2.54 4.96 19.95
C PHE A 34 3.65 3.93 20.14
N LYS A 35 3.65 2.88 19.30
CA LYS A 35 4.69 1.84 19.25
C LYS A 35 5.26 1.75 17.84
N PRO A 36 6.51 2.17 17.59
CA PRO A 36 7.10 2.16 16.25
C PRO A 36 7.05 0.80 15.55
N GLU A 37 7.22 -0.29 16.31
CA GLU A 37 7.26 -1.65 15.77
C GLU A 37 5.94 -2.10 15.13
N ASP A 38 4.82 -1.54 15.58
CA ASP A 38 3.50 -1.83 15.03
C ASP A 38 3.27 -1.20 13.64
N TYR A 39 4.11 -0.23 13.25
CA TYR A 39 3.94 0.57 12.03
C TYR A 39 5.00 0.33 10.95
N ARG A 40 6.10 -0.41 11.22
CA ARG A 40 7.19 -0.60 10.23
C ARG A 40 6.79 -1.35 8.95
N ASP A 41 5.93 -2.35 9.03
CA ASP A 41 5.41 -3.13 7.88
C ASP A 41 3.88 -3.02 7.82
N ALA A 42 3.33 -1.85 8.13
CA ALA A 42 1.90 -1.64 8.23
C ALA A 42 1.30 -0.96 6.99
N VAL A 43 0.07 -1.35 6.68
CA VAL A 43 -0.82 -0.56 5.83
C VAL A 43 -1.78 0.19 6.75
N VAL A 44 -1.93 1.49 6.49
CA VAL A 44 -2.74 2.38 7.33
C VAL A 44 -3.78 3.10 6.49
N MET A 45 -4.90 3.47 7.13
CA MET A 45 -5.97 4.26 6.52
C MET A 45 -6.50 5.28 7.53
N PRO A 46 -6.84 6.50 7.10
CA PRO A 46 -7.39 7.50 8.01
C PRO A 46 -8.83 7.12 8.39
N TRP A 47 -9.14 7.03 9.68
CA TRP A 47 -10.51 6.71 10.13
C TRP A 47 -11.44 7.93 10.17
N TYR A 48 -10.90 9.15 9.99
CA TYR A 48 -11.66 10.41 10.08
C TYR A 48 -12.17 10.95 8.73
N ARG A 49 -11.83 10.32 7.61
CA ARG A 49 -12.25 10.76 6.27
C ARG A 49 -12.42 9.57 5.32
N ASN A 50 -13.20 9.78 4.26
CA ASN A 50 -13.38 8.78 3.20
C ASN A 50 -13.90 7.42 3.73
N LEU A 51 -14.82 7.43 4.70
CA LEU A 51 -15.35 6.22 5.35
C LEU A 51 -16.00 5.23 4.36
N GLU A 52 -16.71 5.73 3.35
CA GLU A 52 -17.36 4.87 2.34
C GLU A 52 -16.36 4.20 1.39
N GLN A 53 -15.21 4.84 1.14
CA GLN A 53 -14.15 4.34 0.27
C GLN A 53 -12.78 4.64 0.90
N PRO A 54 -12.35 3.80 1.85
CA PRO A 54 -11.09 3.99 2.55
C PRO A 54 -9.92 3.99 1.57
N VAL A 55 -8.98 4.91 1.78
CA VAL A 55 -7.75 4.99 0.99
C VAL A 55 -6.63 4.39 1.83
N PHE A 56 -5.94 3.41 1.26
CA PHE A 56 -4.86 2.70 1.92
C PHE A 56 -3.51 3.31 1.59
N TYR A 57 -2.63 3.39 2.60
CA TYR A 57 -1.28 3.92 2.49
C TYR A 57 -0.27 2.94 3.10
N TYR A 58 0.90 2.87 2.50
CA TYR A 58 2.06 2.19 3.10
C TYR A 58 2.77 3.14 4.03
N VAL A 59 3.14 2.67 5.23
CA VAL A 59 4.10 3.39 6.06
C VAL A 59 5.48 3.24 5.43
N ALA A 60 6.05 4.34 4.94
CA ALA A 60 7.37 4.34 4.30
C ALA A 60 8.48 4.56 5.33
N GLU A 61 8.28 5.52 6.24
CA GLU A 61 9.24 5.89 7.27
C GLU A 61 8.52 6.40 8.52
N ILE A 62 9.11 6.16 9.70
CA ILE A 62 8.67 6.75 10.97
C ILE A 62 9.55 7.96 11.24
N LEU A 63 8.94 9.14 11.31
CA LEU A 63 9.62 10.41 11.45
C LEU A 63 9.81 10.74 12.94
N GLU A 64 10.90 10.27 13.54
CA GLU A 64 11.23 10.48 14.96
C GLU A 64 11.48 11.96 15.32
N ASN A 65 11.80 12.78 14.32
CA ASN A 65 12.08 14.20 14.50
C ASN A 65 10.81 15.07 14.50
N LEU A 66 9.65 14.49 14.19
CA LEU A 66 8.39 15.22 14.07
C LEU A 66 7.36 14.70 15.06
N THR A 67 6.63 15.64 15.64
CA THR A 67 5.55 15.42 16.60
C THR A 67 4.31 16.21 16.19
N PRO A 68 3.12 15.96 16.76
CA PRO A 68 1.90 16.72 16.45
C PRO A 68 2.01 18.25 16.68
N SER A 69 2.96 18.69 17.51
CA SER A 69 3.25 20.11 17.75
C SER A 69 4.23 20.73 16.74
N SER A 70 4.79 19.93 15.83
CA SER A 70 5.71 20.40 14.78
C SER A 70 4.99 21.25 13.73
N PRO A 71 5.70 22.14 13.01
CA PRO A 71 5.09 23.01 12.02
C PRO A 71 4.45 22.22 10.89
N PHE A 72 3.26 22.65 10.48
CA PHE A 72 2.56 22.04 9.35
C PHE A 72 3.15 22.53 8.02
N PRO A 73 3.17 21.72 6.95
CA PRO A 73 3.75 22.13 5.66
C PRO A 73 3.04 23.31 4.96
N ASP A 74 1.81 23.64 5.38
CA ASP A 74 1.01 24.72 4.82
C ASP A 74 1.05 25.94 5.75
N GLU A 75 1.30 27.13 5.20
CA GLU A 75 1.49 28.37 5.96
C GLU A 75 0.21 28.82 6.70
N GLU A 76 -0.95 28.28 6.31
CA GLU A 76 -2.25 28.56 6.97
C GLU A 76 -2.36 27.98 8.39
N TYR A 77 -1.54 26.98 8.75
CA TYR A 77 -1.62 26.26 10.02
C TYR A 77 -0.25 26.23 10.70
N ALA A 78 -0.18 26.63 11.97
CA ALA A 78 1.09 26.66 12.69
C ALA A 78 1.58 25.26 13.10
N SER A 79 0.69 24.28 13.25
CA SER A 79 1.04 22.90 13.63
C SER A 79 0.03 21.86 13.14
N PHE A 80 0.40 20.58 13.19
CA PHE A 80 -0.53 19.49 12.89
C PHE A 80 -1.76 19.51 13.82
N ASN A 81 -1.57 19.79 15.11
CA ASN A 81 -2.69 19.97 16.05
C ASN A 81 -3.70 21.01 15.57
N GLU A 82 -3.23 22.20 15.18
CA GLU A 82 -4.11 23.27 14.73
C GLU A 82 -4.87 22.89 13.46
N TYR A 83 -4.19 22.22 12.52
CA TYR A 83 -4.81 21.71 11.31
C TYR A 83 -5.95 20.73 11.61
N PHE A 84 -5.72 19.72 12.44
CA PHE A 84 -6.73 18.70 12.76
C PHE A 84 -7.90 19.25 13.58
N ILE A 85 -7.64 20.19 14.49
CA ILE A 85 -8.68 20.89 15.25
C ILE A 85 -9.53 21.76 14.30
N LYS A 86 -8.91 22.63 13.50
CA LYS A 86 -9.67 23.56 12.63
C LYS A 86 -10.44 22.84 11.53
N LYS A 87 -9.85 21.83 10.89
CA LYS A 87 -10.42 21.19 9.70
C LYS A 87 -11.36 20.03 10.00
N TYR A 88 -11.06 19.26 11.05
CA TYR A 88 -11.78 18.03 11.38
C TYR A 88 -12.40 18.05 12.78
N ASN A 89 -12.16 19.09 13.58
CA ASN A 89 -12.57 19.15 14.99
C ASN A 89 -12.06 17.96 15.80
N LEU A 90 -10.81 17.56 15.55
CA LEU A 90 -10.14 16.44 16.21
C LEU A 90 -8.96 16.94 17.03
N GLU A 91 -8.99 16.66 18.32
CA GLU A 91 -7.85 16.85 19.22
C GLU A 91 -6.96 15.60 19.19
N ILE A 92 -5.65 15.77 19.13
CA ILE A 92 -4.67 14.69 19.22
C ILE A 92 -4.25 14.55 20.68
N PHE A 93 -4.37 13.37 21.27
CA PHE A 93 -4.09 13.16 22.69
C PHE A 93 -2.62 12.85 22.94
N ASP A 94 -2.01 11.97 22.15
CA ASP A 94 -0.59 11.64 22.32
C ASP A 94 0.28 12.68 21.60
N GLN A 95 0.73 13.69 22.34
CA GLN A 95 1.56 14.77 21.80
C GLN A 95 3.04 14.38 21.61
N LYS A 96 3.45 13.21 22.10
CA LYS A 96 4.83 12.70 22.00
C LYS A 96 5.01 11.66 20.90
N GLN A 97 3.92 11.23 20.24
CA GLN A 97 3.99 10.28 19.15
C GLN A 97 4.82 10.81 17.98
N ASN A 98 5.54 9.89 17.32
CA ASN A 98 6.25 10.19 16.09
C ASN A 98 5.26 10.20 14.92
N LEU A 99 5.51 11.01 13.90
CA LEU A 99 4.66 11.05 12.71
C LEU A 99 5.09 9.98 11.68
N LEU A 100 4.21 9.66 10.74
CA LEU A 100 4.44 8.66 9.69
C LEU A 100 4.58 9.35 8.33
N ASP A 101 5.67 9.09 7.61
CA ASP A 101 5.71 9.35 6.17
C ASP A 101 5.04 8.19 5.45
N VAL A 102 4.04 8.47 4.63
CA VAL A 102 3.27 7.44 3.96
C VAL A 102 3.29 7.59 2.44
N ASP A 103 3.30 6.45 1.76
CA ASP A 103 3.18 6.33 0.31
C ASP A 103 1.81 5.77 -0.06
N PHE A 104 1.24 6.19 -1.19
CA PHE A 104 -0.01 5.61 -1.69
C PHE A 104 0.17 4.13 -2.09
N THR A 105 -0.84 3.32 -1.79
CA THR A 105 -0.98 2.00 -2.42
C THR A 105 -1.22 2.13 -3.92
N SER A 106 -0.66 1.22 -4.72
CA SER A 106 -0.79 1.30 -6.18
C SER A 106 -2.15 0.79 -6.65
N ASN A 107 -2.89 1.62 -7.39
CA ASN A 107 -4.11 1.19 -8.09
C ASN A 107 -3.83 0.54 -9.46
N ARG A 108 -2.55 0.35 -9.84
CA ARG A 108 -2.18 -0.17 -11.16
C ARG A 108 -2.24 -1.69 -11.18
N LEU A 109 -3.22 -2.23 -11.90
CA LEU A 109 -3.38 -3.69 -12.05
C LEU A 109 -2.33 -4.34 -12.94
N ASN A 110 -1.77 -3.60 -13.91
CA ASN A 110 -0.75 -4.10 -14.84
C ASN A 110 0.66 -3.62 -14.42
N LEU A 111 1.42 -4.57 -13.88
CA LEU A 111 2.80 -4.41 -13.41
C LEU A 111 3.81 -5.14 -14.33
N LEU A 112 3.38 -5.62 -15.49
CA LEU A 112 4.23 -6.36 -16.43
C LEU A 112 5.07 -5.47 -17.34
N LEU A 113 4.68 -4.20 -17.48
CA LEU A 113 5.42 -3.24 -18.29
C LEU A 113 6.68 -2.80 -17.54
N PRO A 114 7.89 -2.95 -18.15
CA PRO A 114 9.12 -2.50 -17.52
C PRO A 114 9.07 -1.00 -17.25
N ARG A 115 9.49 -0.59 -16.05
CA ARG A 115 9.50 0.83 -15.64
C ARG A 115 10.31 1.72 -16.60
N ALA A 116 11.29 1.13 -17.30
CA ALA A 116 12.19 1.81 -18.24
C ALA A 116 11.98 1.44 -19.72
N GLY A 117 11.00 0.59 -20.06
CA GLY A 117 10.97 -0.12 -21.35
C GLY A 117 9.92 0.35 -22.37
N GLY A 118 9.22 1.46 -22.13
CA GLY A 118 8.19 1.97 -23.03
C GLY A 118 8.61 3.25 -23.76
N GLY A 119 9.36 3.12 -24.86
CA GLY A 119 9.47 4.08 -25.97
C GLY A 119 9.76 5.56 -25.67
N ARG A 120 10.95 6.04 -26.09
CA ARG A 120 11.20 7.43 -26.50
C ARG A 120 10.53 8.52 -25.64
N ARG A 121 10.68 8.49 -24.32
CA ARG A 121 10.76 9.78 -23.62
C ARG A 121 12.16 10.28 -23.90
N LYS A 122 12.23 11.35 -24.71
CA LYS A 122 13.41 12.20 -24.87
C LYS A 122 14.21 12.16 -23.58
N ALA A 123 15.53 12.02 -23.69
CA ALA A 123 16.43 12.53 -22.68
C ALA A 123 15.98 13.97 -22.37
N ALA A 124 15.08 14.11 -21.39
CA ALA A 124 14.84 15.36 -20.74
C ALA A 124 16.16 15.58 -20.04
N THR A 125 16.92 16.51 -20.60
CA THR A 125 18.01 17.19 -19.92
C THR A 125 17.65 17.27 -18.43
N PRO A 126 18.52 16.83 -17.51
CA PRO A 126 18.26 17.01 -16.10
C PRO A 126 18.27 18.52 -15.86
N LYS A 127 17.09 19.14 -15.86
CA LYS A 127 16.92 20.49 -15.37
C LYS A 127 17.28 20.42 -13.88
N PRO A 128 18.22 21.23 -13.38
CA PRO A 128 18.68 21.18 -11.99
C PRO A 128 17.61 21.65 -10.97
N GLU A 129 16.37 21.84 -11.41
CA GLU A 129 15.26 22.42 -10.69
C GLU A 129 13.95 21.62 -10.86
N ASP A 130 13.99 20.48 -11.55
CA ASP A 130 12.87 19.54 -11.67
C ASP A 130 13.06 18.34 -10.73
N ASN A 131 12.77 18.56 -9.44
CA ASN A 131 12.46 17.49 -8.46
C ASN A 131 11.12 16.78 -8.79
N SER A 132 10.74 16.67 -10.06
CA SER A 132 9.39 16.28 -10.51
C SER A 132 9.19 14.77 -10.74
N VAL A 133 10.07 13.93 -10.19
CA VAL A 133 9.80 12.48 -9.99
C VAL A 133 9.71 12.11 -8.51
N LEU A 134 10.10 13.04 -7.61
CA LEU A 134 10.07 12.92 -6.15
C LEU A 134 9.27 14.04 -5.47
N SER A 135 8.55 14.87 -6.23
CA SER A 135 7.44 15.70 -5.72
C SER A 135 6.22 14.82 -5.39
N ARG A 136 6.43 13.67 -4.76
CA ARG A 136 5.43 13.14 -3.85
C ARG A 136 5.43 14.15 -2.73
N GLN A 137 4.36 14.92 -2.59
CA GLN A 137 4.09 15.61 -1.33
C GLN A 137 4.23 14.53 -0.26
N ARG A 138 5.32 14.55 0.54
CA ARG A 138 5.50 13.62 1.64
C ARG A 138 4.25 13.74 2.49
N GLN A 139 3.41 12.71 2.50
CA GLN A 139 2.18 12.78 3.24
C GLN A 139 2.49 12.33 4.64
N ILE A 140 2.62 13.32 5.51
CA ILE A 140 2.90 13.10 6.92
C ILE A 140 1.55 12.90 7.62
N TYR A 141 1.36 11.74 8.25
CA TYR A 141 0.18 11.41 9.03
C TYR A 141 0.49 11.20 10.52
N VAL A 142 -0.54 11.39 11.34
CA VAL A 142 -0.50 11.19 12.79
C VAL A 142 -1.00 9.77 13.09
N PRO A 143 -0.19 8.88 13.69
CA PRO A 143 -0.57 7.49 13.95
C PRO A 143 -1.90 7.30 14.68
N GLU A 144 -2.21 8.14 15.68
CA GLU A 144 -3.47 8.10 16.44
C GLU A 144 -4.72 8.27 15.53
N LEU A 145 -4.58 9.04 14.46
CA LEU A 145 -5.68 9.33 13.52
C LEU A 145 -5.79 8.29 12.39
N MET A 146 -5.02 7.20 12.48
CA MET A 146 -4.95 6.14 11.48
C MET A 146 -5.41 4.81 12.07
N ASP A 147 -6.25 4.10 11.32
CA ASP A 147 -6.54 2.70 11.57
C ASP A 147 -5.54 1.81 10.81
N ARG A 148 -5.14 0.70 11.43
CA ARG A 148 -4.14 -0.21 10.89
C ARG A 148 -4.83 -1.41 10.25
N HIS A 149 -4.48 -1.69 9.01
CA HIS A 149 -4.94 -2.88 8.33
C HIS A 149 -4.18 -4.13 8.85
N PRO A 150 -4.85 -5.28 9.03
CA PRO A 150 -4.25 -6.52 9.55
C PRO A 150 -3.31 -7.21 8.55
N ILE A 151 -3.34 -6.76 7.29
CA ILE A 151 -2.41 -7.20 6.24
C ILE A 151 -1.18 -6.31 6.28
N SER A 152 0.00 -6.93 6.34
CA SER A 152 1.27 -6.21 6.32
C SER A 152 1.55 -5.59 4.95
N ALA A 153 2.34 -4.52 4.90
CA ALA A 153 2.67 -3.83 3.65
C ALA A 153 3.36 -4.76 2.64
N THR A 154 4.21 -5.66 3.13
CA THR A 154 4.86 -6.70 2.32
C THR A 154 3.83 -7.62 1.66
N LEU A 155 2.87 -8.15 2.43
CA LEU A 155 1.84 -9.04 1.89
C LEU A 155 0.89 -8.30 0.94
N TRP A 156 0.55 -7.04 1.26
CA TRP A 156 -0.28 -6.20 0.41
C TRP A 156 0.36 -5.97 -0.96
N ASN A 157 1.67 -5.71 -1.01
CA ASN A 157 2.41 -5.57 -2.28
C ASN A 157 2.32 -6.85 -3.12
N LEU A 158 2.45 -8.03 -2.50
CA LEU A 158 2.28 -9.31 -3.19
C LEU A 158 0.86 -9.47 -3.75
N ILE A 159 -0.17 -9.17 -2.94
CA ILE A 159 -1.57 -9.24 -3.33
C ILE A 159 -1.85 -8.30 -4.51
N SER A 160 -1.33 -7.07 -4.46
CA SER A 160 -1.52 -6.07 -5.52
C SER A 160 -0.96 -6.52 -6.88
N ALA A 161 0.04 -7.42 -6.89
CA ALA A 161 0.64 -7.96 -8.10
C ALA A 161 -0.07 -9.21 -8.64
N LEU A 162 -0.95 -9.85 -7.86
CA LEU A 162 -1.66 -11.07 -8.27
C LEU A 162 -2.41 -10.94 -9.60
N PRO A 163 -3.12 -9.84 -9.91
CA PRO A 163 -3.79 -9.70 -11.21
C PRO A 163 -2.81 -9.82 -12.38
N SER A 164 -1.62 -9.23 -12.27
CA SER A 164 -0.56 -9.33 -13.27
C SER A 164 0.03 -10.73 -13.37
N PHE A 165 0.24 -11.40 -12.22
CA PHE A 165 0.74 -12.77 -12.19
C PHE A 165 -0.24 -13.74 -12.87
N PHE A 166 -1.52 -13.70 -12.50
CA PHE A 166 -2.53 -14.56 -13.10
C PHE A 166 -2.71 -14.30 -14.59
N TYR A 167 -2.72 -13.03 -15.00
CA TYR A 167 -2.74 -12.67 -16.41
C TYR A 167 -1.56 -13.30 -17.17
N ARG A 168 -0.33 -13.18 -16.64
CA ARG A 168 0.87 -13.72 -17.29
C ARG A 168 0.85 -15.25 -17.35
N ILE A 169 0.49 -15.92 -16.26
CA ILE A 169 0.41 -17.39 -16.19
C ILE A 169 -0.61 -17.90 -17.22
N ASN A 170 -1.80 -17.30 -17.28
CA ASN A 170 -2.83 -17.70 -18.24
C ASN A 170 -2.31 -17.62 -19.69
N HIS A 171 -1.58 -16.56 -20.05
CA HIS A 171 -1.00 -16.43 -21.39
C HIS A 171 0.09 -17.46 -21.68
N LEU A 172 0.87 -17.86 -20.67
CA LEU A 172 1.88 -18.92 -20.83
C LEU A 172 1.23 -20.29 -21.06
N LEU A 173 0.13 -20.58 -20.34
CA LEU A 173 -0.63 -21.82 -20.53
C LEU A 173 -1.26 -21.88 -21.92
N LEU A 174 -1.90 -20.79 -22.36
CA LEU A 174 -2.47 -20.69 -23.71
C LEU A 174 -1.40 -20.83 -24.81
N ALA A 175 -0.22 -20.26 -24.60
CA ALA A 175 0.88 -20.40 -25.55
C ALA A 175 1.40 -21.86 -25.64
N ASP A 176 1.46 -22.59 -24.52
CA ASP A 176 1.83 -24.00 -24.53
C ASP A 176 0.76 -24.86 -25.20
N GLU A 177 -0.53 -24.61 -24.92
CA GLU A 177 -1.63 -25.31 -25.58
C GLU A 177 -1.60 -25.09 -27.10
N LEU A 178 -1.42 -23.85 -27.54
CA LEU A 178 -1.27 -23.51 -28.96
C LEU A 178 -0.08 -24.23 -29.57
N ARG A 179 1.09 -24.22 -28.91
CA ARG A 179 2.29 -24.93 -29.36
C ARG A 179 2.05 -26.42 -29.52
N GLN A 180 1.37 -27.05 -28.55
CA GLN A 180 1.02 -28.47 -28.61
C GLN A 180 0.08 -28.76 -29.78
N LYS A 181 -0.94 -27.92 -29.97
CA LYS A 181 -1.88 -28.07 -31.09
C LYS A 181 -1.21 -27.94 -32.45
N THR A 182 -0.34 -26.95 -32.65
CA THR A 182 0.41 -26.80 -33.91
C THR A 182 1.33 -27.97 -34.18
N LEU A 183 1.97 -28.55 -33.15
CA LEU A 183 2.82 -29.73 -33.31
C LEU A 183 2.02 -30.97 -33.76
N VAL A 184 0.84 -31.18 -33.18
CA VAL A 184 -0.02 -32.31 -33.56
C VAL A 184 -0.59 -32.09 -34.97
N ASP A 185 -1.22 -30.94 -35.22
CA ASP A 185 -2.01 -30.70 -36.43
C ASP A 185 -1.14 -30.42 -37.67
N ALA A 186 -0.04 -29.68 -37.53
CA ALA A 186 0.79 -29.27 -38.66
C ALA A 186 2.02 -30.18 -38.88
N LEU A 187 2.57 -30.73 -37.80
CA LEU A 187 3.82 -31.52 -37.86
C LEU A 187 3.60 -33.02 -37.63
N GLY A 188 2.35 -33.47 -37.38
CA GLY A 188 2.02 -34.87 -37.15
C GLY A 188 2.67 -35.46 -35.90
N TYR A 189 3.10 -34.62 -34.96
CA TYR A 189 3.86 -35.03 -33.78
C TYR A 189 2.89 -35.60 -32.74
N THR A 190 2.75 -36.92 -32.66
CA THR A 190 2.03 -37.59 -31.57
C THR A 190 2.97 -37.76 -30.38
N LYS A 191 2.60 -37.23 -29.21
CA LYS A 191 3.30 -37.51 -27.96
C LYS A 191 3.22 -39.03 -27.72
N VAL A 192 4.32 -39.75 -27.91
CA VAL A 192 4.43 -41.15 -27.47
C VAL A 192 4.32 -41.10 -25.94
N SER A 193 3.21 -41.59 -25.40
CA SER A 193 3.06 -41.81 -23.97
C SER A 193 4.14 -42.80 -23.55
N LYS A 194 5.15 -42.35 -22.80
CA LYS A 194 6.06 -43.28 -22.14
C LYS A 194 5.26 -44.05 -21.08
N PRO A 195 5.45 -45.38 -21.00
CA PRO A 195 4.80 -46.23 -20.01
C PRO A 195 5.21 -45.87 -18.58
#